data_AF-A0A355X8Y9-F1
#
_entry.id   AF-A0A355X8Y9-F1
#
_cell.length_a   1.000
_cell.length_b   1.000
_cell.length_c   1.000
_cell.angle_alpha   90.00
_cell.angle_beta   90.00
_cell.angle_gamma   90.00
#
_symmetry.space_group_name_H-M   'P 1'
#
loop_
_entity.id
_entity.type
_entity.pdbx_description
1 polymer ?
#
loop_
_entity_poly.entity_id
_entity_poly.type
_entity_poly.pdbx_seq_one_letter_code
_entity_poly.pdbx_strand_id
1 'polypeptide(L)'
;GGSLSAHKQTVGEPYILDIGYCDEGEEITVNLDCSNIETTDTYAEVYAYTVDNDVLSKGYEKLKNASLNVEKHSDTKIIGTIEVEENSVLYSSIPYDSGWTILIDGEKAETFEIGETMLATTIKPGKHTIEYRYAPKGFALGIIISAASIAGICGYIVLMKRKEKAKFIRESNVTETFIP
;
A
#
# COMPACT_ATOMS: atom_id res chain seq x y z
N GLY A 1 -5.48 43.57 -19.49
CA GLY A 1 -5.57 42.62 -20.62
C GLY A 1 -5.14 41.27 -20.11
N GLY A 2 -6.06 40.55 -19.46
CA GLY A 2 -5.84 39.19 -19.00
C GLY A 2 -6.17 38.23 -20.14
N SER A 3 -5.26 37.30 -20.42
CA SER A 3 -5.48 36.24 -21.38
C SER A 3 -6.64 35.37 -20.91
N LEU A 4 -7.81 35.48 -21.54
CA LEU A 4 -8.91 34.52 -21.39
C LEU A 4 -8.37 33.14 -21.82
N SER A 5 -7.96 32.32 -20.87
CA SER A 5 -7.55 30.94 -21.11
C SER A 5 -8.80 30.11 -21.38
N ALA A 6 -9.15 29.96 -22.65
CA ALA A 6 -10.19 29.03 -23.06
C ALA A 6 -9.71 27.60 -22.82
N HIS A 7 -10.33 26.91 -21.85
CA HIS A 7 -10.08 25.50 -21.58
C HIS A 7 -11.12 24.67 -22.34
N LYS A 8 -10.65 23.78 -23.23
CA LYS A 8 -11.51 22.86 -23.97
C LYS A 8 -11.18 21.44 -23.55
N GLN A 9 -12.19 20.69 -23.12
CA GLN A 9 -12.07 19.28 -22.79
C GLN A 9 -13.20 18.49 -23.43
N THR A 10 -12.86 17.30 -23.95
CA THR A 10 -13.84 16.31 -24.37
C THR A 10 -14.08 15.37 -23.20
N VAL A 11 -15.30 15.38 -22.69
CA VAL A 11 -15.66 14.72 -21.44
C VAL A 11 -16.55 13.52 -21.74
N GLY A 12 -16.11 12.32 -21.39
CA GLY A 12 -16.91 11.08 -21.46
C GLY A 12 -17.38 10.56 -20.09
N GLU A 13 -16.85 11.14 -19.01
CA GLU A 13 -17.08 10.77 -17.60
C GLU A 13 -17.04 12.04 -16.73
N PRO A 14 -17.57 12.07 -15.49
CA PRO A 14 -17.50 13.25 -14.63
C PRO A 14 -16.09 13.83 -14.52
N TYR A 15 -15.95 15.13 -14.73
CA TYR A 15 -14.65 15.81 -14.81
C TYR A 15 -14.61 17.03 -13.89
N ILE A 16 -13.50 17.21 -13.17
CA ILE A 16 -13.21 18.41 -12.38
C ILE A 16 -12.26 19.29 -13.20
N LEU A 17 -12.69 20.51 -13.48
CA LEU A 17 -11.89 21.51 -14.18
C LEU A 17 -11.39 22.57 -13.18
N ASP A 18 -10.08 22.70 -13.05
CA ASP A 18 -9.47 23.82 -12.35
C ASP A 18 -9.45 25.04 -13.28
N ILE A 19 -10.16 26.09 -12.87
CA ILE A 19 -10.27 27.36 -13.60
C ILE A 19 -9.46 28.49 -12.96
N GLY A 20 -8.72 28.19 -11.89
CA GLY A 20 -7.93 29.17 -11.15
C GLY A 20 -8.75 30.04 -10.20
N TYR A 21 -8.25 31.26 -9.95
CA TYR A 21 -8.89 32.24 -9.08
C TYR A 21 -9.76 33.19 -9.91
N CYS A 22 -10.96 33.46 -9.44
CA CYS A 22 -11.90 34.39 -10.07
C CYS A 22 -12.15 35.58 -9.15
N ASP A 23 -12.06 36.78 -9.70
CA ASP A 23 -12.30 38.02 -8.95
C ASP A 23 -13.81 38.25 -8.76
N GLU A 24 -14.18 39.05 -7.75
CA GLU A 24 -15.58 39.41 -7.52
C GLU A 24 -16.17 40.12 -8.76
N GLY A 25 -17.29 39.59 -9.26
CA GLY A 25 -17.96 40.12 -10.45
C GLY A 25 -17.41 39.62 -11.79
N GLU A 26 -16.41 38.74 -11.79
CA GLU A 26 -15.94 38.07 -13.00
C GLU A 26 -17.00 37.07 -13.50
N GLU A 27 -17.34 37.14 -14.79
CA GLU A 27 -18.31 36.24 -15.41
C GLU A 27 -17.59 35.03 -16.01
N ILE A 28 -18.01 33.84 -15.59
CA ILE A 28 -17.49 32.57 -16.09
C ILE A 28 -18.54 31.94 -17.00
N THR A 29 -18.21 31.79 -18.29
CA THR A 29 -19.11 31.17 -19.27
C THR A 29 -18.71 29.71 -19.52
N VAL A 30 -19.64 28.79 -19.28
CA VAL A 30 -19.50 27.37 -19.61
C VAL A 30 -20.28 27.06 -20.88
N ASN A 31 -19.59 26.59 -21.92
CA ASN A 31 -20.19 26.19 -23.18
C ASN A 31 -20.13 24.67 -23.33
N LEU A 32 -21.29 24.03 -23.54
CA LEU A 32 -21.40 22.60 -23.78
C LEU A 32 -21.75 22.35 -25.25
N ASP A 33 -20.87 21.64 -25.97
CA ASP A 33 -21.13 21.20 -27.34
C ASP A 33 -21.66 19.76 -27.33
N CYS A 34 -22.97 19.62 -27.56
CA CYS A 34 -23.68 18.34 -27.55
C CYS A 34 -23.97 17.81 -28.97
N SER A 35 -23.33 18.34 -30.00
CA SER A 35 -23.68 18.08 -31.41
C SER A 35 -23.54 16.61 -31.85
N ASN A 36 -22.80 15.79 -31.10
CA ASN A 36 -22.52 14.39 -31.41
C ASN A 36 -23.19 13.39 -30.43
N ILE A 37 -24.23 13.79 -29.70
CA ILE A 37 -24.95 12.91 -28.77
C ILE A 37 -26.10 12.20 -29.50
N GLU A 38 -26.09 10.86 -29.50
CA GLU A 38 -27.07 10.03 -30.22
C GLU A 38 -28.35 9.73 -29.40
N THR A 39 -28.40 10.12 -28.13
CA THR A 39 -29.50 9.83 -27.20
C THR A 39 -30.50 10.98 -27.09
N THR A 40 -31.78 10.64 -26.89
CA THR A 40 -32.90 11.60 -26.90
C THR A 40 -33.02 12.42 -25.62
N ASP A 41 -32.54 11.89 -24.49
CA ASP A 41 -32.52 12.56 -23.19
C ASP A 41 -31.08 12.65 -22.68
N THR A 42 -30.61 13.87 -22.42
CA THR A 42 -29.27 14.16 -21.88
C THR A 42 -29.39 15.23 -20.81
N TYR A 43 -28.69 15.06 -19.70
CA TYR A 43 -28.57 16.06 -18.64
C TYR A 43 -27.10 16.37 -18.40
N ALA A 44 -26.80 17.62 -18.05
CA ALA A 44 -25.47 18.06 -17.63
C ALA A 44 -25.62 18.79 -16.30
N GLU A 45 -24.89 18.34 -15.29
CA GLU A 45 -24.81 19.00 -13.98
C GLU A 45 -23.48 19.73 -13.88
N VAL A 46 -23.54 21.03 -13.63
CA VAL A 46 -22.36 21.88 -13.46
C VAL A 46 -22.36 22.41 -12.04
N TYR A 47 -21.30 22.12 -11.32
CA TYR A 47 -21.09 22.61 -9.97
C TYR A 47 -19.87 23.53 -9.94
N ALA A 48 -19.99 24.66 -9.26
CA ALA A 48 -18.88 25.54 -8.96
C ALA A 48 -18.57 25.46 -7.47
N TYR A 49 -17.32 25.14 -7.14
CA TYR A 49 -16.83 25.06 -5.77
C TYR A 49 -15.59 25.93 -5.62
N THR A 50 -15.44 26.51 -4.44
CA THR A 50 -14.20 27.13 -3.99
C THR A 50 -13.83 26.55 -2.64
N VAL A 51 -12.55 26.62 -2.32
CA VAL A 51 -12.05 26.21 -1.01
C VAL A 51 -11.69 27.46 -0.23
N ASP A 52 -12.19 27.54 1.01
CA ASP A 52 -11.74 28.55 1.95
C ASP A 52 -10.28 28.25 2.34
N ASN A 53 -9.36 29.01 1.76
CA ASN A 53 -7.93 28.82 1.95
C ASN A 53 -7.49 29.10 3.39
N ASP A 54 -8.19 29.97 4.13
CA ASP A 54 -7.86 30.26 5.53
C ASP A 54 -8.24 29.07 6.42
N VAL A 55 -9.40 28.47 6.20
CA VAL A 55 -9.84 27.25 6.90
C VAL A 55 -8.94 26.07 6.54
N LEU A 56 -8.61 25.90 5.25
CA LEU A 56 -7.72 24.84 4.80
C LEU A 56 -6.32 24.98 5.44
N SER A 57 -5.76 26.19 5.44
CA SER A 57 -4.44 26.47 6.01
C SER A 57 -4.40 26.18 7.52
N LYS A 58 -5.46 26.54 8.26
CA LYS A 58 -5.58 26.20 9.69
C LYS A 58 -5.57 24.69 9.93
N GLY A 59 -6.32 23.94 9.12
CA GLY A 59 -6.34 22.48 9.18
C GLY A 59 -4.96 21.88 8.86
N TYR A 60 -4.32 22.38 7.81
CA TYR A 60 -3.00 21.93 7.38
C TYR A 60 -1.93 22.13 8.47
N GLU A 61 -1.86 23.31 9.08
CA GLU A 61 -0.88 23.58 10.15
C GLU A 61 -1.14 22.72 11.39
N LYS A 62 -2.40 22.41 11.73
CA LYS A 62 -2.72 21.47 12.82
C LYS A 62 -2.17 20.06 12.52
N LEU A 63 -2.35 19.55 11.30
CA LEU A 63 -1.88 18.22 10.90
C LEU A 63 -0.36 18.15 10.79
N LYS A 64 0.26 19.19 10.23
CA LYS A 64 1.71 19.29 10.04
C LYS A 64 2.48 19.21 11.36
N ASN A 65 1.96 19.82 12.41
CA ASN A 65 2.58 19.78 13.75
C ASN A 65 2.51 18.38 14.39
N ALA A 66 1.55 17.56 14.01
CA ALA A 66 1.38 16.17 14.46
C ALA A 66 1.76 15.15 13.39
N SER A 67 2.76 15.46 12.54
CA SER A 67 3.25 14.55 11.51
C SER A 67 4.33 13.62 12.05
N LEU A 68 4.36 12.38 11.53
CA LEU A 68 5.41 11.42 11.86
C LEU A 68 6.74 11.87 11.24
N ASN A 69 7.73 12.13 12.09
CA ASN A 69 9.10 12.35 11.66
C ASN A 69 9.77 11.00 11.38
N VAL A 70 9.85 10.61 10.10
CA VAL A 70 10.42 9.33 9.68
C VAL A 70 11.95 9.36 9.81
N GLU A 71 12.47 8.52 10.70
CA GLU A 71 13.92 8.39 10.94
C GLU A 71 14.55 7.33 10.04
N LYS A 72 13.84 6.21 9.83
CA LYS A 72 14.30 5.08 9.01
C LYS A 72 13.12 4.45 8.28
N HIS A 73 13.33 4.06 7.04
CA HIS A 73 12.34 3.29 6.29
C HIS A 73 12.99 2.28 5.35
N SER A 74 12.22 1.23 5.05
CA SER A 74 12.43 0.23 4.00
C SER A 74 11.06 -0.28 3.55
N ASP A 75 11.04 -1.17 2.56
CA ASP A 75 9.81 -1.75 2.00
C ASP A 75 8.91 -2.43 3.05
N THR A 76 9.48 -2.91 4.15
CA THR A 76 8.76 -3.68 5.17
C THR A 76 8.82 -3.04 6.56
N LYS A 77 9.42 -1.86 6.69
CA LYS A 77 9.66 -1.25 7.98
C LYS A 77 9.72 0.26 7.92
N ILE A 78 8.99 0.94 8.80
CA ILE A 78 9.08 2.41 8.96
C ILE A 78 9.23 2.69 10.44
N ILE A 79 10.21 3.50 10.82
CA ILE A 79 10.41 3.96 12.20
C ILE A 79 10.45 5.48 12.19
N GLY A 80 9.72 6.09 13.12
CA GLY A 80 9.75 7.52 13.32
C GLY A 80 9.26 7.92 14.69
N THR A 81 9.34 9.22 14.96
CA THR A 81 8.86 9.84 16.20
C THR A 81 7.72 10.80 15.89
N ILE A 82 6.76 10.88 16.81
CA ILE A 82 5.61 11.77 16.71
C ILE A 82 5.31 12.38 18.07
N GLU A 83 4.87 13.63 18.08
CA GLU A 83 4.34 14.32 19.25
C GLU A 83 2.88 14.68 18.99
N VAL A 84 2.00 14.27 19.90
CA VAL A 84 0.55 14.47 19.79
C VAL A 84 0.03 15.11 21.06
N GLU A 85 -0.80 16.14 20.91
CA GLU A 85 -1.33 16.93 22.03
C GLU A 85 -2.62 16.35 22.64
N GLU A 86 -3.39 15.62 21.83
CA GLU A 86 -4.69 15.07 22.19
C GLU A 86 -4.84 13.61 21.71
N ASN A 87 -5.84 12.90 22.23
CA ASN A 87 -6.17 11.56 21.74
C ASN A 87 -6.49 11.66 20.25
N SER A 88 -5.70 10.98 19.44
CA SER A 88 -5.70 11.17 18.00
C SER A 88 -5.75 9.84 17.29
N VAL A 89 -6.03 9.91 15.99
CA VAL A 89 -5.91 8.79 15.08
C VAL A 89 -4.60 8.96 14.32
N LEU A 90 -3.69 8.02 14.47
CA LEU A 90 -2.51 7.90 13.63
C LEU A 90 -2.96 7.30 12.30
N TYR A 91 -3.04 8.15 11.29
CA TYR A 91 -3.39 7.80 9.91
C TYR A 91 -2.13 7.61 9.07
N SER A 92 -2.15 6.64 8.15
CA SER A 92 -1.09 6.44 7.16
C SER A 92 -1.68 6.25 5.77
N SER A 93 -0.96 6.67 4.72
CA SER A 93 -1.29 6.38 3.33
C SER A 93 -0.91 4.95 2.90
N ILE A 94 -0.70 4.06 3.87
CA ILE A 94 -0.44 2.64 3.63
C ILE A 94 -1.79 1.94 3.56
N PRO A 95 -2.11 1.21 2.47
CA PRO A 95 -3.32 0.42 2.42
C PRO A 95 -3.38 -0.60 3.56
N TYR A 96 -4.55 -0.77 4.15
CA TYR A 96 -4.75 -1.73 5.23
C TYR A 96 -4.52 -3.16 4.74
N ASP A 97 -3.69 -3.92 5.47
CA ASP A 97 -3.46 -5.35 5.25
C ASP A 97 -3.16 -6.04 6.60
N SER A 98 -3.63 -7.28 6.75
CA SER A 98 -3.41 -8.08 7.97
C SER A 98 -1.95 -8.40 8.30
N GLY A 99 -1.03 -8.22 7.36
CA GLY A 99 0.41 -8.37 7.49
C GLY A 99 1.11 -7.16 8.09
N TRP A 100 0.43 -6.00 8.19
CA TRP A 100 0.96 -4.84 8.89
C TRP A 100 0.82 -4.98 10.40
N THR A 101 1.80 -4.45 11.11
CA THR A 101 1.78 -4.30 12.57
C THR A 101 2.36 -2.94 12.92
N ILE A 102 1.62 -2.18 13.72
CA ILE A 102 2.09 -0.92 14.30
C ILE A 102 2.49 -1.17 15.75
N LEU A 103 3.66 -0.68 16.13
CA LEU A 103 4.10 -0.61 17.52
C LEU A 103 4.19 0.86 17.96
N ILE A 104 3.64 1.15 19.13
CA ILE A 104 3.74 2.45 19.81
C ILE A 104 4.59 2.22 21.05
N ASP A 105 5.76 2.86 21.13
CA ASP A 105 6.74 2.66 22.19
C ASP A 105 7.15 1.19 22.42
N GLY A 106 7.13 0.41 21.35
CA GLY A 106 7.47 -1.02 21.36
C GLY A 106 6.31 -1.95 21.71
N GLU A 107 5.14 -1.43 22.07
CA GLU A 107 3.94 -2.23 22.32
C GLU A 107 3.06 -2.30 21.07
N LYS A 108 2.52 -3.48 20.77
CA LYS A 108 1.66 -3.68 19.60
C LYS A 108 0.35 -2.94 19.79
N ALA A 109 0.03 -2.05 18.84
CA ALA A 109 -1.23 -1.32 18.83
C ALA A 109 -2.31 -2.07 18.03
N GLU A 110 -3.57 -1.86 18.40
CA GLU A 110 -4.72 -2.31 17.62
C GLU A 110 -4.87 -1.42 16.38
N THR A 111 -4.97 -2.05 15.21
CA THR A 111 -5.05 -1.35 13.92
C THR A 111 -6.42 -1.53 13.31
N PHE A 112 -6.88 -0.51 12.59
CA PHE A 112 -8.15 -0.52 11.86
C PHE A 112 -7.98 0.21 10.52
N GLU A 113 -8.96 0.05 9.65
CA GLU A 113 -9.01 0.75 8.36
C GLU A 113 -9.89 2.01 8.44
N ILE A 114 -9.48 3.06 7.72
CA ILE A 114 -10.27 4.29 7.52
C ILE A 114 -10.63 4.40 6.05
N GLY A 115 -11.89 4.73 5.79
CA GLY A 115 -12.43 4.81 4.43
C GLY A 115 -12.31 3.49 3.68
N GLU A 116 -12.41 2.36 4.39
CA GLU A 116 -12.29 1.00 3.84
C GLU A 116 -10.95 0.73 3.12
N THR A 117 -9.93 1.56 3.36
CA THR A 117 -8.72 1.53 2.53
C THR A 117 -7.43 1.70 3.33
N MET A 118 -7.36 2.65 4.26
CA MET A 118 -6.08 3.13 4.81
C MET A 118 -5.82 2.64 6.22
N LEU A 119 -4.59 2.19 6.49
CA LEU A 119 -4.15 1.70 7.79
C LEU A 119 -4.08 2.83 8.82
N ALA A 120 -4.73 2.62 9.96
CA ALA A 120 -4.73 3.54 11.09
C ALA A 120 -4.67 2.83 12.45
N THR A 121 -4.36 3.60 13.49
CA THR A 121 -4.47 3.20 14.90
C THR A 121 -4.78 4.39 15.78
N THR A 122 -5.22 4.17 17.02
CA THR A 122 -5.40 5.23 18.02
C THR A 122 -4.08 5.51 18.74
N ILE A 123 -3.78 6.78 18.99
CA ILE A 123 -2.60 7.22 19.74
C ILE A 123 -3.02 8.19 20.85
N LYS A 124 -2.42 8.04 22.02
CA LYS A 124 -2.65 8.92 23.18
C LYS A 124 -1.77 10.18 23.09
N PRO A 125 -2.07 11.23 23.87
CA PRO A 125 -1.20 12.39 23.96
C PRO A 125 0.20 12.02 24.47
N GLY A 126 1.23 12.62 23.89
CA GLY A 126 2.62 12.42 24.30
C GLY A 126 3.60 12.36 23.13
N LYS A 127 4.87 12.10 23.48
CA LYS A 127 5.93 11.78 22.53
C LYS A 127 6.04 10.28 22.41
N HIS A 128 5.94 9.78 21.20
CA HIS A 128 5.92 8.35 20.92
C HIS A 128 6.93 7.99 19.83
N THR A 129 7.52 6.81 19.97
CA THR A 129 8.22 6.15 18.87
C THR A 129 7.26 5.19 18.20
N ILE A 130 7.09 5.36 16.89
CA ILE A 130 6.21 4.55 16.06
C ILE A 130 7.04 3.64 15.18
N GLU A 131 6.67 2.37 15.14
CA GLU A 131 7.29 1.39 14.27
C GLU A 131 6.22 0.64 13.48
N TYR A 132 6.26 0.75 12.16
CA TYR A 132 5.51 -0.10 11.24
C TYR A 132 6.37 -1.29 10.85
N ARG A 133 5.78 -2.49 10.84
CA ARG A 133 6.40 -3.73 10.33
C ARG A 133 5.43 -4.45 9.42
N TYR A 134 5.93 -4.93 8.28
CA TYR A 134 5.17 -5.76 7.36
C TYR A 134 5.72 -7.18 7.29
N ALA A 135 4.82 -8.16 7.39
CA ALA A 135 5.10 -9.55 7.11
C ALA A 135 3.89 -10.18 6.37
N PRO A 136 4.06 -10.62 5.12
CA PRO A 136 2.96 -11.22 4.37
C PRO A 136 2.36 -12.42 5.10
N LYS A 137 1.02 -12.50 5.12
CA LYS A 137 0.31 -13.64 5.69
C LYS A 137 0.70 -14.91 4.93
N GLY A 138 1.11 -15.94 5.68
CA GLY A 138 1.52 -17.23 5.10
C GLY A 138 2.99 -17.31 4.68
N PHE A 139 3.78 -16.24 4.81
CA PHE A 139 5.22 -16.29 4.51
C PHE A 139 5.94 -17.40 5.31
N ALA A 140 5.66 -17.50 6.61
CA ALA A 140 6.22 -18.55 7.47
C ALA A 140 5.77 -19.96 7.03
N LEU A 141 4.50 -20.12 6.62
CA LEU A 141 3.99 -21.40 6.11
C LEU A 141 4.70 -21.79 4.80
N GLY A 142 4.90 -20.82 3.90
CA GLY A 142 5.64 -21.02 2.65
C GLY A 142 7.08 -21.50 2.89
N ILE A 143 7.78 -20.93 3.89
CA ILE A 143 9.12 -21.38 4.29
C ILE A 143 9.09 -22.84 4.76
N ILE A 144 8.12 -23.20 5.60
CA ILE A 144 7.99 -24.57 6.13
C ILE A 144 7.75 -25.58 5.00
N ILE A 145 6.82 -25.29 4.10
CA ILE A 145 6.50 -26.15 2.96
C ILE A 145 7.72 -26.31 2.03
N SER A 146 8.43 -25.21 1.79
CA SER A 146 9.64 -25.21 0.94
C SER A 146 10.76 -26.05 1.57
N ALA A 147 11.01 -25.88 2.87
CA ALA A 147 12.02 -26.65 3.60
C ALA A 147 11.68 -28.16 3.62
N ALA A 148 10.41 -28.50 3.85
CA ALA A 148 9.94 -29.89 3.81
C ALA A 148 10.12 -30.51 2.42
N SER A 149 9.85 -29.76 1.36
CA SER A 149 10.02 -30.21 -0.03
C SER A 149 11.48 -30.48 -0.35
N ILE A 150 12.39 -29.56 0.03
CA ILE A 150 13.84 -29.74 -0.15
C ILE A 150 14.33 -30.97 0.62
N ALA A 151 13.91 -31.13 1.88
CA ALA A 151 14.27 -32.30 2.69
C ALA A 151 13.80 -33.61 2.06
N GLY A 152 12.57 -33.64 1.52
CA GLY A 152 12.02 -34.77 0.79
C GLY A 152 12.85 -35.13 -0.46
N ILE A 153 13.22 -34.14 -1.27
CA ILE A 153 14.04 -34.33 -2.46
C ILE A 153 15.45 -34.83 -2.09
N CYS A 154 16.09 -34.22 -1.10
CA CYS A 154 17.41 -34.65 -0.61
C CYS A 154 17.37 -36.10 -0.08
N GLY A 155 16.34 -36.43 0.70
CA GLY A 155 16.13 -37.79 1.21
C GLY A 155 15.97 -38.81 0.07
N TYR A 156 15.16 -38.49 -0.93
CA TYR A 156 14.97 -39.34 -2.11
C TYR A 156 16.27 -39.59 -2.89
N ILE A 157 17.05 -38.54 -3.15
CA ILE A 157 18.35 -38.65 -3.86
C ILE A 157 19.33 -39.53 -3.08
N VAL A 158 19.41 -39.35 -1.75
CA VAL A 158 20.28 -40.17 -0.90
C VAL A 158 19.87 -41.65 -0.94
N LEU A 159 18.57 -41.95 -0.89
CA LEU A 159 18.07 -43.31 -1.00
C LEU A 159 18.38 -43.95 -2.36
N MET A 160 18.26 -43.19 -3.45
CA MET A 160 18.64 -43.68 -4.79
C MET A 160 20.12 -44.00 -4.89
N LYS A 161 21.01 -43.09 -4.46
CA LYS A 161 22.46 -43.34 -4.46
C LYS A 161 22.86 -44.52 -3.58
N ARG A 162 22.18 -44.73 -2.45
CA ARG A 162 22.40 -45.91 -1.59
C ARG A 162 21.97 -47.19 -2.30
N LYS A 163 20.84 -47.19 -3.02
CA LYS A 163 20.39 -48.35 -3.82
C LYS A 163 21.35 -48.65 -4.96
N GLU A 164 21.84 -47.65 -5.68
CA GLU A 164 22.82 -47.83 -6.76
C GLU A 164 24.15 -48.39 -6.24
N LYS A 165 24.71 -47.83 -5.15
CA LYS A 165 25.91 -48.38 -4.52
C LYS A 165 25.71 -49.83 -4.06
N ALA A 166 24.58 -50.13 -3.44
CA ALA A 166 24.28 -51.50 -2.99
C ALA A 166 24.14 -52.48 -4.16
N LYS A 167 23.56 -52.04 -5.29
CA LYS A 167 23.46 -52.83 -6.52
C LYS A 167 24.84 -53.08 -7.14
N PHE A 168 25.67 -52.04 -7.25
CA PHE A 168 27.04 -52.14 -7.78
C PHE A 168 27.90 -53.11 -6.94
N ILE A 169 27.89 -52.99 -5.60
CA ILE A 169 28.64 -53.88 -4.70
C ILE A 169 28.17 -55.34 -4.84
N ARG A 170 26.86 -55.56 -5.02
CA ARG A 170 26.31 -56.90 -5.21
C ARG A 170 26.71 -57.51 -6.56
N GLU A 171 26.74 -56.72 -7.63
CA GLU A 171 27.18 -57.18 -8.96
C GLU A 171 28.68 -57.46 -9.01
N SER A 172 29.52 -56.63 -8.36
CA SER A 172 30.98 -56.85 -8.31
C SER A 172 31.39 -58.12 -7.55
N ASN A 173 30.73 -58.41 -6.42
CA ASN A 173 31.02 -59.61 -5.63
C ASN A 173 30.64 -60.91 -6.37
N VAL A 174 29.60 -60.87 -7.21
CA VAL A 174 29.22 -62.02 -8.04
C VAL A 174 30.26 -62.29 -9.13
N THR A 175 30.82 -61.25 -9.75
CA THR A 175 31.88 -61.41 -10.76
C THR A 175 33.21 -61.93 -10.20
N GLU A 176 33.59 -61.56 -8.98
CA GLU A 176 34.82 -62.09 -8.34
C GLU A 176 34.71 -63.58 -7.98
N THR A 177 33.51 -64.08 -7.63
CA THR A 177 33.31 -65.51 -7.33
C THR A 177 33.39 -66.44 -8.54
N PHE A 178 33.45 -65.91 -9.77
CA PHE A 178 33.45 -66.70 -11.02
C PHE A 178 34.80 -66.70 -11.77
N ILE A 179 35.86 -66.08 -11.23
CA ILE A 179 37.21 -66.15 -11.80
C ILE A 179 38.10 -66.98 -10.83
N PRO A 180 38.47 -68.22 -11.18
CA PRO A 180 39.34 -69.07 -10.35
C PRO A 180 40.80 -68.63 -10.35
#